data_AF-A0A3E2VZY7-F1
#
_entry.id   AF-A0A3E2VZY7-F1
#
_cell.length_a   1.000
_cell.length_b   1.000
_cell.length_c   1.000
_cell.angle_alpha   90.00
_cell.angle_beta   90.00
_cell.angle_gamma   90.00
#
_symmetry.space_group_name_H-M   'P 1'
#
loop_
_entity.id
_entity.type
_entity.pdbx_description
1 polymer ?
#
loop_
_entity_poly.entity_id
_entity_poly.type
_entity_poly.pdbx_seq_one_letter_code
_entity_poly.pdbx_strand_id
1 'polypeptide(L)'
;MELTLGGRIQTLRKQRGITQEELSKAMQVSTQAVSKWECGGTPDAMLLPRLADYFNVSIDYLFGREEQAPERLSDLVFQKLKGLERSKQLELAFEICYMMENAIGKIPHHEALPDQESFMMQEGAEPLLYQVLYDDVYSCMRLNEEFHYFLYVPQPSCGFLHALPAQEEFEELLAFLNKPHCFAMLFQLSKCPQGRGFQVEGLAKKLHIEGSDAAKILQDLKKRQIVTEIQLEKENGVEPIYVLSEKPGFLPMLLFMAAYIQSGVIYGYFAMDRELPILDEEASHE
;
A
#
# COMPACT_ATOMS: atom_id res chain seq x y z
N MET A 1 2.06 -14.23 -41.43
CA MET A 1 2.71 -13.15 -42.21
C MET A 1 2.24 -11.86 -41.61
N GLU A 2 3.14 -11.04 -41.07
CA GLU A 2 2.79 -9.79 -40.40
C GLU A 2 2.21 -8.81 -41.44
N LEU A 3 1.01 -8.27 -41.20
CA LEU A 3 0.38 -7.33 -42.11
C LEU A 3 1.13 -6.00 -42.06
N THR A 4 1.62 -5.54 -43.20
CA THR A 4 2.20 -4.19 -43.35
C THR A 4 1.14 -3.12 -43.06
N LEU A 5 1.56 -1.89 -42.73
CA LEU A 5 0.67 -0.73 -42.56
C LEU A 5 -0.32 -0.59 -43.72
N GLY A 6 0.17 -0.70 -44.96
CA GLY A 6 -0.65 -0.70 -46.17
C GLY A 6 -1.66 -1.85 -46.22
N GLY A 7 -1.24 -3.06 -45.83
CA GLY A 7 -2.12 -4.22 -45.72
C GLY A 7 -3.22 -4.05 -44.66
N ARG A 8 -2.92 -3.38 -43.54
CA ARG A 8 -3.92 -3.05 -42.51
C ARG A 8 -4.90 -1.99 -42.97
N ILE A 9 -4.44 -0.94 -43.63
CA ILE A 9 -5.31 0.08 -44.24
C ILE A 9 -6.26 -0.58 -45.26
N GLN A 10 -5.74 -1.47 -46.11
CA GLN A 10 -6.58 -2.22 -47.06
C GLN A 10 -7.63 -3.07 -46.34
N THR A 11 -7.24 -3.74 -45.26
CA THR A 11 -8.14 -4.60 -44.48
C THR A 11 -9.26 -3.79 -43.84
N LEU A 12 -8.93 -2.68 -43.17
CA LEU A 12 -9.89 -1.77 -42.54
C LEU A 12 -10.85 -1.16 -43.56
N ARG A 13 -10.33 -0.75 -44.73
CA ARG A 13 -11.14 -0.24 -45.84
C ARG A 13 -12.15 -1.29 -46.31
N LYS A 14 -11.70 -2.53 -46.55
CA LYS A 14 -12.56 -3.64 -46.97
C LYS A 14 -13.59 -4.01 -45.90
N GLN A 15 -13.23 -4.00 -44.62
CA GLN A 15 -14.14 -4.25 -43.50
C GLN A 15 -15.29 -3.23 -43.43
N ARG A 16 -15.01 -1.98 -43.78
CA ARG A 16 -16.03 -0.93 -43.89
C ARG A 16 -16.80 -0.90 -45.20
N GLY A 17 -16.46 -1.77 -46.16
CA GLY A 17 -17.15 -1.86 -47.45
C GLY A 17 -16.94 -0.66 -48.38
N ILE A 18 -15.92 0.17 -48.17
CA ILE A 18 -15.66 1.38 -48.97
C ILE A 18 -14.59 1.13 -50.05
N THR A 19 -14.65 1.91 -51.13
CA THR A 19 -13.70 1.92 -52.25
C THR A 19 -12.44 2.73 -51.95
N GLN A 20 -11.38 2.52 -52.71
CA GLN A 20 -10.16 3.34 -52.60
C GLN A 20 -10.44 4.83 -52.93
N GLU A 21 -11.40 5.09 -53.82
CA GLU A 21 -11.82 6.46 -54.16
C GLU A 21 -12.48 7.16 -52.96
N GLU A 22 -13.40 6.47 -52.27
CA GLU A 22 -14.05 7.00 -51.07
C GLU A 22 -13.07 7.28 -49.94
N LEU A 23 -12.12 6.37 -49.70
CA LEU A 23 -11.05 6.60 -48.72
C LEU A 23 -10.15 7.78 -49.13
N SER A 24 -9.85 7.93 -50.42
CA SER A 24 -9.03 9.04 -50.91
C SER A 24 -9.70 10.40 -50.71
N LYS A 25 -11.03 10.46 -50.90
CA LYS A 25 -11.85 11.66 -50.63
C LYS A 25 -11.83 12.01 -49.14
N ALA A 26 -12.02 11.02 -48.26
CA ALA A 26 -11.98 11.22 -46.82
C ALA A 26 -10.61 11.73 -46.33
N MET A 27 -9.53 11.23 -46.91
CA MET A 27 -8.16 11.60 -46.54
C MET A 27 -7.62 12.82 -47.30
N GLN A 28 -8.40 13.39 -48.24
CA GLN A 28 -8.00 14.51 -49.09
C GLN A 28 -6.70 14.23 -49.88
N VAL A 29 -6.57 13.02 -50.42
CA VAL A 29 -5.43 12.58 -51.23
C VAL A 29 -5.91 12.06 -52.59
N SER A 30 -4.97 11.79 -53.51
CA SER A 30 -5.32 11.11 -54.76
C SER A 30 -5.66 9.63 -54.52
N THR A 31 -6.54 9.06 -55.35
CA THR A 31 -6.85 7.63 -55.32
C THR A 31 -5.61 6.76 -55.57
N GLN A 32 -4.65 7.27 -56.37
CA GLN A 32 -3.34 6.64 -56.58
C GLN A 32 -2.51 6.57 -55.30
N ALA A 33 -2.61 7.56 -54.40
CA ALA A 33 -1.93 7.53 -53.11
C ALA A 33 -2.44 6.36 -52.26
N VAL A 34 -3.77 6.20 -52.17
CA VAL A 34 -4.38 5.06 -51.45
C VAL A 34 -3.97 3.72 -52.06
N SER A 35 -4.02 3.58 -53.39
CA SER A 35 -3.56 2.37 -54.07
C SER A 35 -2.09 2.08 -53.78
N LYS A 36 -1.23 3.11 -53.74
CA LYS A 36 0.19 2.97 -53.42
C LYS A 36 0.38 2.48 -51.98
N TRP A 37 -0.39 3.01 -51.02
CA TRP A 37 -0.34 2.54 -49.62
C TRP A 37 -0.68 1.05 -49.55
N GLU A 38 -1.78 0.63 -50.17
CA GLU A 38 -2.23 -0.77 -50.14
C GLU A 38 -1.28 -1.73 -50.87
N CYS A 39 -0.40 -1.24 -51.74
CA CYS A 39 0.59 -2.02 -52.47
C CYS A 39 2.02 -1.93 -51.89
N GLY A 40 2.15 -1.57 -50.61
CA GLY A 40 3.44 -1.56 -49.89
C GLY A 40 4.11 -0.19 -49.77
N GLY A 41 3.46 0.88 -50.22
CA GLY A 41 3.85 2.25 -49.87
C GLY A 41 3.37 2.65 -48.47
N THR A 42 3.93 3.74 -47.96
CA THR A 42 3.58 4.30 -46.64
C THR A 42 2.82 5.62 -46.82
N PRO A 43 1.70 5.85 -46.12
CA PRO A 43 1.10 7.18 -46.02
C PRO A 43 2.05 8.18 -45.36
N ASP A 44 1.80 9.47 -45.60
CA ASP A 44 2.47 10.52 -44.84
C ASP A 44 2.15 10.35 -43.35
N ALA A 45 3.14 10.58 -42.47
CA ALA A 45 2.96 10.48 -41.03
C ALA A 45 1.81 11.38 -40.53
N MET A 46 1.60 12.54 -41.17
CA MET A 46 0.52 13.48 -40.83
C MET A 46 -0.89 12.94 -41.13
N LEU A 47 -1.00 11.89 -41.97
CA LEU A 47 -2.27 11.23 -42.28
C LEU A 47 -2.60 10.10 -41.30
N LEU A 48 -1.63 9.63 -40.50
CA LEU A 48 -1.84 8.51 -39.58
C LEU A 48 -2.91 8.78 -38.51
N PRO A 49 -2.94 9.95 -37.83
CA PRO A 49 -4.00 10.25 -36.88
C PRO A 49 -5.38 10.27 -37.56
N ARG A 50 -5.48 10.88 -38.75
CA ARG A 50 -6.73 10.95 -39.51
C ARG A 50 -7.21 9.57 -39.96
N LEU A 51 -6.30 8.69 -40.38
CA LEU A 51 -6.61 7.31 -40.73
C LEU A 51 -7.10 6.52 -39.50
N ALA A 52 -6.43 6.69 -38.37
CA ALA A 52 -6.77 6.07 -37.09
C ALA A 52 -8.18 6.51 -36.63
N ASP A 53 -8.43 7.81 -36.60
CA ASP A 53 -9.73 8.40 -36.27
C ASP A 53 -10.81 7.95 -37.25
N TYR A 54 -10.51 8.01 -38.55
CA TYR A 54 -11.45 7.58 -39.58
C TYR A 54 -11.85 6.14 -39.30
N PHE A 55 -10.92 5.21 -39.16
CA PHE A 55 -11.20 3.79 -38.92
C PHE A 55 -11.63 3.43 -37.49
N ASN A 56 -11.59 4.36 -36.55
CA ASN A 56 -11.85 4.15 -35.12
C ASN A 56 -10.93 3.08 -34.51
N VAL A 57 -9.63 3.24 -34.73
CA VAL A 57 -8.55 2.40 -34.19
C VAL A 57 -7.40 3.27 -33.69
N SER A 58 -6.49 2.73 -32.87
CA SER A 58 -5.27 3.46 -32.49
C SER A 58 -4.24 3.51 -33.64
N ILE A 59 -3.32 4.47 -33.59
CA ILE A 59 -2.17 4.51 -34.52
C ILE A 59 -1.32 3.24 -34.34
N ASP A 60 -1.13 2.78 -33.11
CA ASP A 60 -0.42 1.53 -32.80
C ASP A 60 -1.04 0.33 -33.54
N TYR A 61 -2.38 0.24 -33.60
CA TYR A 61 -3.08 -0.79 -34.35
C TYR A 61 -2.79 -0.72 -35.86
N LEU A 62 -2.68 0.48 -36.45
CA LEU A 62 -2.29 0.65 -37.85
C LEU A 62 -0.87 0.10 -38.13
N PHE A 63 0.03 0.18 -37.16
CA PHE A 63 1.37 -0.41 -37.21
C PHE A 63 1.43 -1.87 -36.76
N GLY A 64 0.29 -2.45 -36.39
CA GLY A 64 0.19 -3.83 -35.97
C GLY A 64 0.68 -4.15 -34.57
N ARG A 65 0.83 -3.12 -33.75
CA ARG A 65 0.78 -3.29 -32.31
C ARG A 65 -0.69 -3.48 -31.97
N GLU A 66 -1.07 -4.70 -31.63
CA GLU A 66 -2.40 -4.95 -31.06
C GLU A 66 -2.58 -4.03 -29.86
N GLU A 67 -3.81 -3.57 -29.60
CA GLU A 67 -4.13 -2.96 -28.31
C GLU A 67 -3.73 -3.99 -27.25
N GLN A 68 -2.56 -3.81 -26.65
CA GLN A 68 -2.19 -4.55 -25.47
C GLN A 68 -3.32 -4.26 -24.49
N ALA A 69 -3.96 -5.32 -23.98
CA ALA A 69 -4.95 -5.16 -22.93
C ALA A 69 -4.38 -4.18 -21.91
N PRO A 70 -5.15 -3.16 -21.48
CA PRO A 70 -4.62 -2.12 -20.62
C PRO A 70 -3.88 -2.79 -19.48
N GLU A 71 -2.57 -2.54 -19.41
CA GLU A 71 -1.72 -3.17 -18.42
C GLU A 71 -2.34 -2.86 -17.06
N ARG A 72 -2.54 -3.89 -16.22
CA ARG A 72 -3.17 -3.65 -14.92
C ARG A 72 -2.29 -2.65 -14.19
N LEU A 73 -2.88 -1.59 -13.63
CA LEU A 73 -2.13 -0.57 -12.90
C LEU A 73 -1.23 -1.20 -11.82
N SER A 74 -1.69 -2.29 -11.19
CA SER A 74 -0.89 -3.09 -10.25
C SER A 74 0.42 -3.60 -10.85
N ASP A 75 0.40 -4.03 -12.11
CA ASP A 75 1.56 -4.59 -12.80
C ASP A 75 2.55 -3.47 -13.14
N LEU A 76 2.03 -2.32 -13.59
CA LEU A 76 2.82 -1.11 -13.81
C LEU A 76 3.50 -0.61 -12.53
N VAL A 77 2.75 -0.51 -11.43
CA VAL A 77 3.27 -0.11 -10.12
C VAL A 77 4.36 -1.09 -9.66
N PHE A 78 4.10 -2.39 -9.76
CA PHE A 78 5.07 -3.42 -9.39
C PHE A 78 6.37 -3.32 -10.20
N GLN A 79 6.27 -3.19 -11.53
CA GLN A 79 7.44 -3.05 -12.40
C GLN A 79 8.23 -1.78 -12.09
N LYS A 80 7.53 -0.65 -11.89
CA LYS A 80 8.17 0.63 -11.57
C LYS A 80 8.92 0.55 -10.24
N LEU A 81 8.30 0.01 -9.19
CA LEU A 81 8.98 -0.19 -7.90
C LEU A 81 10.18 -1.13 -8.05
N LYS A 82 10.02 -2.27 -8.73
CA LYS A 82 11.11 -3.25 -8.88
C LYS A 82 12.32 -2.69 -9.64
N GLY A 83 12.12 -1.72 -10.54
CA GLY A 83 13.18 -1.07 -11.31
C GLY A 83 13.98 0.00 -10.54
N LEU A 84 13.56 0.38 -9.33
CA LEU A 84 14.20 1.43 -8.53
C LEU A 84 15.15 0.87 -7.46
N GLU A 85 16.07 1.71 -7.01
CA GLU A 85 16.87 1.44 -5.81
C GLU A 85 16.02 1.51 -4.53
N ARG A 86 16.48 0.90 -3.44
CA ARG A 86 15.66 0.69 -2.24
C ARG A 86 15.10 1.98 -1.63
N SER A 87 15.85 3.09 -1.62
CA SER A 87 15.34 4.38 -1.09
C SER A 87 14.15 4.87 -1.92
N LYS A 88 14.35 4.97 -3.23
CA LYS A 88 13.33 5.41 -4.19
C LYS A 88 12.12 4.49 -4.26
N GLN A 89 12.29 3.19 -3.99
CA GLN A 89 11.18 2.26 -3.82
C GLN A 89 10.26 2.66 -2.66
N LEU A 90 10.83 3.00 -1.51
CA LEU A 90 10.08 3.37 -0.33
C LEU A 90 9.40 4.72 -0.53
N GLU A 91 10.12 5.70 -1.08
CA GLU A 91 9.58 7.03 -1.43
C GLU A 91 8.37 6.91 -2.36
N LEU A 92 8.52 6.20 -3.49
CA LEU A 92 7.42 6.02 -4.44
C LEU A 92 6.25 5.21 -3.85
N ALA A 93 6.52 4.22 -3.01
CA ALA A 93 5.45 3.46 -2.35
C ALA A 93 4.60 4.36 -1.44
N PHE A 94 5.23 5.25 -0.67
CA PHE A 94 4.51 6.21 0.17
C PHE A 94 3.76 7.27 -0.65
N GLU A 95 4.37 7.76 -1.73
CA GLU A 95 3.70 8.67 -2.68
C GLU A 95 2.42 8.04 -3.24
N ILE A 96 2.46 6.76 -3.63
CA ILE A 96 1.29 6.02 -4.12
C ILE A 96 0.21 5.91 -3.03
N CYS A 97 0.58 5.58 -1.80
CA CYS A 97 -0.37 5.52 -0.68
C CYS A 97 -1.05 6.88 -0.43
N TYR A 98 -0.29 7.98 -0.46
CA TYR A 98 -0.82 9.32 -0.30
C TYR A 98 -1.76 9.71 -1.44
N MET A 99 -1.38 9.46 -2.70
CA MET A 99 -2.26 9.72 -3.85
C MET A 99 -3.56 8.93 -3.78
N MET A 100 -3.48 7.66 -3.35
CA MET A 100 -4.65 6.82 -3.16
C MET A 100 -5.59 7.41 -2.10
N GLU A 101 -5.06 7.86 -0.96
CA GLU A 101 -5.86 8.46 0.11
C GLU A 101 -6.53 9.77 -0.32
N ASN A 102 -5.81 10.68 -0.99
CA ASN A 102 -6.40 11.93 -1.50
C ASN A 102 -7.51 11.69 -2.53
N ALA A 103 -7.32 10.69 -3.41
CA ALA A 103 -8.32 10.34 -4.40
C ALA A 103 -9.63 9.82 -3.76
N ILE A 104 -9.52 9.11 -2.64
CA ILE A 104 -10.67 8.59 -1.89
C ILE A 104 -11.32 9.69 -1.06
N GLY A 105 -10.51 10.53 -0.40
CA GLY A 105 -11.00 11.57 0.50
C GLY A 105 -11.70 12.75 -0.18
N LYS A 106 -12.01 12.69 -1.48
CA LYS A 106 -12.68 13.77 -2.23
C LYS A 106 -12.07 15.17 -2.03
N ILE A 107 -10.80 15.25 -1.63
CA ILE A 107 -10.13 16.54 -1.40
C ILE A 107 -9.98 17.20 -2.77
N PRO A 108 -10.45 18.45 -2.96
CA PRO A 108 -10.35 19.11 -4.24
C PRO A 108 -8.90 19.10 -4.74
N HIS A 109 -8.67 18.69 -5.99
CA HIS A 109 -7.33 18.61 -6.61
C HIS A 109 -6.52 19.92 -6.54
N HIS A 110 -7.17 21.06 -6.24
CA HIS A 110 -6.59 22.39 -6.14
C HIS A 110 -6.12 22.73 -4.70
N GLU A 111 -6.53 21.94 -3.70
CA GLU A 111 -6.07 21.98 -2.31
C GLU A 111 -5.08 20.85 -2.00
N ALA A 112 -4.91 19.89 -2.92
CA ALA A 112 -3.80 18.95 -2.91
C ALA A 112 -2.49 19.74 -2.96
N LEU A 113 -1.63 19.55 -1.95
CA LEU A 113 -0.44 20.35 -1.72
C LEU A 113 0.49 20.41 -2.96
N PRO A 114 1.20 21.54 -3.14
CA PRO A 114 2.00 21.84 -4.32
C PRO A 114 3.34 21.08 -4.30
N ASP A 115 3.62 20.36 -5.38
CA ASP A 115 4.88 19.70 -5.73
C ASP A 115 5.55 18.77 -4.69
N GLN A 116 6.39 17.87 -5.18
CA GLN A 116 7.08 16.88 -4.36
C GLN A 116 8.05 17.50 -3.32
N GLU A 117 8.42 18.78 -3.43
CA GLU A 117 9.29 19.47 -2.47
C GLU A 117 8.54 19.90 -1.19
N SER A 118 7.23 20.18 -1.28
CA SER A 118 6.44 20.58 -0.09
C SER A 118 5.96 19.40 0.77
N PHE A 119 5.97 18.17 0.23
CA PHE A 119 5.43 16.98 0.90
C PHE A 119 6.32 16.50 2.06
N MET A 120 7.63 16.71 1.97
CA MET A 120 8.59 16.08 2.88
C MET A 120 9.27 17.04 3.85
N MET A 121 9.35 18.34 3.54
CA MET A 121 10.31 19.21 4.23
C MET A 121 9.89 20.68 4.21
N GLN A 122 9.31 21.17 5.30
CA GLN A 122 9.76 22.48 5.78
C GLN A 122 10.83 22.20 6.83
N GLU A 123 12.07 22.63 6.61
CA GLU A 123 13.11 22.59 7.64
C GLU A 123 12.55 23.20 8.94
N GLY A 124 12.46 22.39 10.00
CA GLY A 124 11.94 22.81 11.31
C GLY A 124 10.45 22.54 11.57
N ALA A 125 9.71 21.91 10.67
CA ALA A 125 8.35 21.45 10.92
C ALA A 125 8.32 20.06 11.61
N GLU A 126 7.72 19.98 12.80
CA GLU A 126 7.48 18.76 13.59
C GLU A 126 6.05 18.22 13.36
N PRO A 127 5.77 16.91 13.62
CA PRO A 127 5.33 15.90 12.64
C PRO A 127 3.98 16.14 11.98
N LEU A 128 3.85 15.77 10.69
CA LEU A 128 2.59 15.75 9.94
C LEU A 128 1.90 14.38 10.06
N LEU A 129 0.85 14.31 10.87
CA LEU A 129 -0.11 13.21 10.86
C LEU A 129 -1.24 13.59 9.91
N TYR A 130 -1.52 12.73 8.95
CA TYR A 130 -2.60 12.93 7.99
C TYR A 130 -3.65 11.86 8.24
N GLN A 131 -4.91 12.28 8.40
CA GLN A 131 -6.01 11.36 8.66
C GLN A 131 -7.20 11.65 7.77
N VAL A 132 -7.77 10.57 7.27
CA VAL A 132 -9.02 10.57 6.52
C VAL A 132 -10.02 9.69 7.27
N LEU A 133 -11.20 10.23 7.50
CA LEU A 133 -12.32 9.50 8.08
C LEU A 133 -13.62 9.90 7.36
N TYR A 134 -14.14 8.94 6.61
CA TYR A 134 -15.47 8.99 5.98
C TYR A 134 -16.33 7.85 6.55
N ASP A 135 -17.58 7.75 6.13
CA ASP A 135 -18.48 6.66 6.57
C ASP A 135 -17.98 5.28 6.14
N ASP A 136 -17.27 5.18 5.01
CA ASP A 136 -16.82 3.94 4.39
C ASP A 136 -15.33 3.62 4.58
N VAL A 137 -14.54 4.53 5.17
CA VAL A 137 -13.09 4.34 5.33
C VAL A 137 -12.50 5.11 6.51
N TYR A 138 -11.55 4.47 7.17
CA TYR A 138 -10.57 5.11 8.05
C TYR A 138 -9.16 4.93 7.49
N SER A 139 -8.40 6.01 7.33
CA SER A 139 -6.98 5.93 7.03
C SER A 139 -6.15 6.96 7.79
N CYS A 140 -4.89 6.61 7.98
CA CYS A 140 -3.96 7.35 8.80
C CYS A 140 -2.55 7.20 8.23
N MET A 141 -1.90 8.32 7.98
CA MET A 141 -0.50 8.39 7.54
C MET A 141 0.32 9.21 8.51
N ARG A 142 1.57 8.78 8.70
CA ARG A 142 2.61 9.61 9.30
C ARG A 142 3.67 9.88 8.24
N LEU A 143 3.96 11.16 8.00
CA LEU A 143 4.79 11.63 6.90
C LEU A 143 6.16 12.16 7.34
N ASN A 144 6.53 11.96 8.61
CA ASN A 144 7.84 12.34 9.15
C ASN A 144 8.93 11.32 8.78
N GLU A 145 10.09 11.83 8.33
CA GLU A 145 11.26 11.06 7.88
C GLU A 145 11.70 9.90 8.78
N GLU A 146 11.61 10.03 10.10
CA GLU A 146 12.05 8.99 11.02
C GLU A 146 11.01 7.88 11.20
N PHE A 147 9.72 8.15 10.92
CA PHE A 147 8.60 7.27 11.26
C PHE A 147 7.46 7.33 10.22
N HIS A 148 7.70 6.78 9.02
CA HIS A 148 6.64 6.64 8.02
C HIS A 148 5.77 5.41 8.23
N TYR A 149 4.44 5.59 8.24
CA TYR A 149 3.48 4.50 8.13
C TYR A 149 2.22 4.93 7.39
N PHE A 150 1.54 3.94 6.81
CA PHE A 150 0.26 4.08 6.14
C PHE A 150 -0.67 3.00 6.68
N LEU A 151 -1.80 3.40 7.23
CA LEU A 151 -2.88 2.52 7.65
C LEU A 151 -4.12 2.86 6.83
N TYR A 152 -4.74 1.84 6.24
CA TYR A 152 -5.98 1.96 5.48
C TYR A 152 -6.92 0.84 5.90
N VAL A 153 -8.09 1.23 6.38
CA VAL A 153 -9.09 0.34 6.95
C VAL A 153 -10.46 0.70 6.37
N PRO A 154 -10.92 -0.04 5.36
CA PRO A 154 -12.31 0.05 4.93
C PRO A 154 -13.25 -0.20 6.11
N GLN A 155 -14.38 0.51 6.14
CA GLN A 155 -15.44 0.24 7.11
C GLN A 155 -15.86 -1.23 6.96
N PRO A 156 -15.76 -2.05 8.03
CA PRO A 156 -16.28 -3.40 8.00
C PRO A 156 -17.79 -3.37 7.74
N SER A 157 -18.32 -4.33 6.99
CA SER A 157 -19.77 -4.39 6.73
C SER A 157 -20.61 -4.55 8.01
N CYS A 158 -20.04 -5.14 9.06
CA CYS A 158 -20.66 -5.23 10.38
C CYS A 158 -20.45 -3.99 11.25
N GLY A 159 -19.73 -2.97 10.77
CA GLY A 159 -19.26 -1.84 11.57
C GLY A 159 -18.03 -2.16 12.42
N PHE A 160 -17.28 -1.12 12.78
CA PHE A 160 -16.06 -1.25 13.59
C PHE A 160 -16.31 -1.87 14.96
N LEU A 161 -17.38 -1.46 15.65
CA LEU A 161 -17.69 -1.95 17.00
C LEU A 161 -17.85 -3.47 17.03
N HIS A 162 -18.57 -4.04 16.06
CA HIS A 162 -18.79 -5.49 15.95
C HIS A 162 -17.59 -6.24 15.37
N ALA A 163 -16.70 -5.57 14.64
CA ALA A 163 -15.48 -6.18 14.10
C ALA A 163 -14.34 -6.28 15.12
N LEU A 164 -14.38 -5.45 16.17
CA LEU A 164 -13.37 -5.42 17.21
C LEU A 164 -13.68 -6.47 18.31
N PRO A 165 -12.67 -6.94 19.05
CA PRO A 165 -12.86 -7.70 20.28
C PRO A 165 -13.75 -6.98 21.30
N ALA A 166 -14.31 -7.73 22.25
CA ALA A 166 -15.09 -7.12 23.31
C ALA A 166 -14.21 -6.19 24.17
N GLN A 167 -14.83 -5.16 24.80
CA GLN A 167 -14.12 -4.21 25.63
C GLN A 167 -13.31 -4.90 26.74
N GLU A 168 -13.87 -5.93 27.36
CA GLU A 168 -13.23 -6.71 28.42
C GLU A 168 -11.93 -7.38 27.96
N GLU A 169 -11.86 -7.82 26.70
CA GLU A 169 -10.65 -8.42 26.14
C GLU A 169 -9.51 -7.39 26.00
N PHE A 170 -9.85 -6.15 25.64
CA PHE A 170 -8.89 -5.05 25.62
C PHE A 170 -8.40 -4.70 27.03
N GLU A 171 -9.31 -4.62 27.99
CA GLU A 171 -8.97 -4.34 29.40
C GLU A 171 -8.07 -5.45 29.99
N GLU A 172 -8.37 -6.72 29.71
CA GLU A 172 -7.53 -7.85 30.12
C GLU A 172 -6.13 -7.78 29.53
N LEU A 173 -6.01 -7.42 28.24
CA LEU A 173 -4.72 -7.22 27.59
C LEU A 173 -3.94 -6.07 28.23
N LEU A 174 -4.59 -4.92 28.45
CA LEU A 174 -3.95 -3.75 29.07
C LEU A 174 -3.50 -4.04 30.50
N ALA A 175 -4.35 -4.70 31.29
CA ALA A 175 -4.00 -5.13 32.65
C ALA A 175 -2.82 -6.10 32.65
N PHE A 176 -2.76 -7.02 31.68
CA PHE A 176 -1.62 -7.92 31.49
C PHE A 176 -0.33 -7.15 31.16
N LEU A 177 -0.38 -6.24 30.19
CA LEU A 177 0.79 -5.44 29.79
C LEU A 177 1.28 -4.53 30.92
N ASN A 178 0.37 -4.06 31.78
CA ASN A 178 0.66 -3.23 32.94
C ASN A 178 1.24 -4.01 34.15
N LYS A 179 1.29 -5.36 34.09
CA LYS A 179 1.97 -6.14 35.15
C LYS A 179 3.44 -5.72 35.28
N PRO A 180 4.02 -5.68 36.50
CA PRO A 180 5.41 -5.32 36.71
C PRO A 180 6.36 -6.05 35.76
N HIS A 181 7.23 -5.28 35.10
CA HIS A 181 8.25 -5.77 34.16
C HIS A 181 7.74 -6.49 32.90
N CYS A 182 6.43 -6.67 32.70
CA CYS A 182 5.89 -7.37 31.53
C CYS A 182 6.19 -6.63 30.22
N PHE A 183 5.88 -5.33 30.16
CA PHE A 183 6.21 -4.50 29.00
C PHE A 183 7.73 -4.44 28.74
N ALA A 184 8.53 -4.32 29.80
CA ALA A 184 10.00 -4.32 29.70
C ALA A 184 10.53 -5.67 29.18
N MET A 185 9.93 -6.79 29.60
CA MET A 185 10.22 -8.11 29.09
C MET A 185 9.96 -8.20 27.58
N LEU A 186 8.79 -7.75 27.11
CA LEU A 186 8.46 -7.70 25.68
C LEU A 186 9.44 -6.84 24.89
N PHE A 187 9.82 -5.69 25.44
CA PHE A 187 10.81 -4.81 24.84
C PHE A 187 12.19 -5.46 24.72
N GLN A 188 12.64 -6.22 25.72
CA GLN A 188 13.91 -6.95 25.65
C GLN A 188 13.85 -8.15 24.69
N LEU A 189 12.75 -8.90 24.70
CA LEU A 189 12.51 -10.00 23.76
C LEU A 189 12.57 -9.51 22.31
N SER A 190 11.99 -8.34 22.03
CA SER A 190 11.96 -7.73 20.69
C SER A 190 13.32 -7.26 20.18
N LYS A 191 14.34 -7.17 21.05
CA LYS A 191 15.73 -6.91 20.66
C LYS A 191 16.47 -8.18 20.23
N CYS A 192 15.88 -9.36 20.43
CA CYS A 192 16.48 -10.61 19.98
C CYS A 192 16.30 -10.75 18.46
N PRO A 193 17.37 -10.98 17.68
CA PRO A 193 17.23 -11.30 16.27
C PRO A 193 16.35 -12.54 16.04
N GLN A 194 15.72 -12.59 14.87
CA GLN A 194 14.88 -13.70 14.44
C GLN A 194 15.58 -15.07 14.61
N GLY A 195 14.82 -16.07 15.06
CA GLY A 195 15.33 -17.43 15.30
C GLY A 195 16.24 -17.58 16.53
N ARG A 196 16.40 -16.53 17.35
CA ARG A 196 17.14 -16.59 18.62
C ARG A 196 16.20 -16.42 19.81
N GLY A 197 16.61 -16.94 20.96
CA GLY A 197 15.85 -16.85 22.20
C GLY A 197 16.74 -16.51 23.38
N PHE A 198 16.11 -16.22 24.51
CA PHE A 198 16.79 -15.96 25.77
C PHE A 198 16.52 -17.07 26.79
N GLN A 199 17.53 -17.37 27.59
CA GLN A 199 17.35 -18.09 28.86
C GLN A 199 16.64 -17.18 29.87
N VAL A 200 15.91 -17.79 30.80
CA VAL A 200 15.22 -17.08 31.88
C VAL A 200 16.19 -16.19 32.66
N GLU A 201 17.31 -16.75 33.11
CA GLU A 201 18.34 -16.03 33.88
C GLU A 201 18.97 -14.88 33.07
N GLY A 202 19.10 -15.06 31.76
CA GLY A 202 19.60 -14.01 30.86
C GLY A 202 18.67 -12.80 30.81
N LEU A 203 17.36 -13.02 30.78
CA LEU A 203 16.35 -11.95 30.81
C LEU A 203 16.23 -11.33 32.21
N ALA A 204 16.21 -12.15 33.26
CA ALA A 204 16.16 -11.70 34.64
C ALA A 204 17.31 -10.72 34.96
N LYS A 205 18.54 -11.09 34.58
CA LYS A 205 19.72 -10.23 34.71
C LYS A 205 19.61 -8.92 33.92
N LYS A 206 19.09 -8.96 32.69
CA LYS A 206 18.91 -7.75 31.84
C LYS A 206 17.86 -6.79 32.38
N LEU A 207 16.85 -7.32 33.06
CA LEU A 207 15.74 -6.54 33.63
C LEU A 207 15.95 -6.16 35.09
N HIS A 208 17.03 -6.67 35.72
CA HIS A 208 17.30 -6.50 37.15
C HIS A 208 16.15 -7.00 38.03
N ILE A 209 15.64 -8.19 37.71
CA ILE A 209 14.56 -8.87 38.46
C ILE A 209 14.99 -10.27 38.87
N GLU A 210 14.26 -10.86 39.81
CA GLU A 210 14.46 -12.25 40.23
C GLU A 210 14.14 -13.23 39.10
N GLY A 211 14.91 -14.31 38.98
CA GLY A 211 14.71 -15.35 37.97
C GLY A 211 13.31 -15.98 38.05
N SER A 212 12.77 -16.12 39.26
CA SER A 212 11.42 -16.64 39.48
C SER A 212 10.32 -15.72 38.93
N ASP A 213 10.52 -14.40 38.94
CA ASP A 213 9.56 -13.45 38.40
C ASP A 213 9.66 -13.37 36.88
N ALA A 214 10.87 -13.40 36.33
CA ALA A 214 11.08 -13.55 34.89
C ALA A 214 10.41 -14.81 34.34
N ALA A 215 10.55 -15.95 35.05
CA ALA A 215 9.91 -17.22 34.68
C ALA A 215 8.38 -17.11 34.65
N LYS A 216 7.76 -16.49 35.67
CA LYS A 216 6.30 -16.29 35.71
C LYS A 216 5.81 -15.46 34.53
N ILE A 217 6.49 -14.35 34.23
CA ILE A 217 6.13 -13.48 33.08
C ILE A 217 6.23 -14.26 31.77
N LEU A 218 7.31 -15.02 31.57
CA LEU A 218 7.52 -15.83 30.37
C LEU A 218 6.47 -16.95 30.22
N GLN A 219 6.04 -17.57 31.32
CA GLN A 219 4.95 -18.54 31.30
C GLN A 219 3.61 -17.89 30.93
N ASP A 220 3.30 -16.70 31.44
CA ASP A 220 2.10 -15.97 31.02
C ASP A 220 2.15 -15.56 29.55
N LEU A 221 3.32 -15.09 29.07
CA LEU A 221 3.55 -14.81 27.65
C LEU A 221 3.40 -16.06 26.77
N LYS A 222 3.85 -17.21 27.24
CA LYS A 222 3.72 -18.52 26.56
C LYS A 222 2.24 -18.93 26.45
N LYS A 223 1.45 -18.78 27.52
CA LYS A 223 0.01 -19.06 27.49
C LYS A 223 -0.73 -18.21 26.45
N ARG A 224 -0.31 -16.95 26.28
CA ARG A 224 -0.84 -16.03 25.26
C ARG A 224 -0.19 -16.21 23.88
N GLN A 225 0.67 -17.22 23.72
CA GLN A 225 1.39 -17.53 22.48
C GLN A 225 2.21 -16.34 21.94
N ILE A 226 2.68 -15.47 22.83
CA ILE A 226 3.56 -14.34 22.48
C ILE A 226 5.01 -14.81 22.41
N VAL A 227 5.37 -15.80 23.22
CA VAL A 227 6.66 -16.49 23.15
C VAL A 227 6.45 -17.98 22.93
N THR A 228 7.42 -18.60 22.27
CA THR A 228 7.55 -20.05 22.15
C THR A 228 8.72 -20.50 23.02
N GLU A 229 8.51 -21.57 23.79
CA GLU A 229 9.55 -22.21 24.57
C GLU A 229 10.22 -23.30 23.72
N ILE A 230 11.54 -23.24 23.62
CA ILE A 230 12.37 -24.22 22.92
C ILE A 230 13.32 -24.84 23.95
N GLN A 231 13.49 -26.15 23.88
CA GLN A 231 14.42 -26.87 24.73
C GLN A 231 15.83 -26.82 24.14
N LEU A 232 16.77 -26.24 24.87
CA LEU A 232 18.18 -26.17 24.48
C LEU A 232 18.96 -27.30 25.18
N GLU A 233 19.53 -28.20 24.38
CA GLU A 233 20.43 -29.23 24.88
C GLU A 233 21.77 -28.61 25.31
N LYS A 234 22.21 -28.89 26.54
CA LYS A 234 23.52 -28.53 27.06
C LYS A 234 24.26 -29.79 27.55
N GLU A 235 25.55 -29.65 27.83
CA GLU A 235 26.37 -30.75 28.37
C GLU A 235 25.80 -31.35 29.67
N ASN A 236 25.15 -30.54 30.51
CA ASN A 236 24.63 -30.94 31.83
C ASN A 236 23.09 -31.01 31.88
N GLY A 237 22.44 -31.26 30.74
CA GLY A 237 20.99 -31.43 30.65
C GLY A 237 20.32 -30.37 29.77
N VAL A 238 18.99 -30.29 29.89
CA VAL A 238 18.15 -29.47 29.02
C VAL A 238 17.71 -28.22 29.76
N GLU A 239 17.76 -27.06 29.10
CA GLU A 239 17.24 -25.80 29.65
C GLU A 239 16.30 -25.10 28.65
N PRO A 240 15.18 -24.53 29.11
CA PRO A 240 14.29 -23.78 28.24
C PRO A 240 14.90 -22.44 27.81
N ILE A 241 14.77 -22.13 26.53
CA ILE A 241 14.94 -20.80 25.98
C ILE A 241 13.60 -20.30 25.42
N TYR A 242 13.36 -18.99 25.53
CA TYR A 242 12.14 -18.36 25.07
C TYR A 242 12.43 -17.51 23.84
N VAL A 243 11.73 -17.81 22.76
CA VAL A 243 11.81 -17.12 21.48
C VAL A 243 10.54 -16.29 21.32
N LEU A 244 10.67 -15.02 20.96
CA LEU A 244 9.51 -14.21 20.62
C LEU A 244 8.82 -14.81 19.39
N SER A 245 7.54 -15.15 19.51
CA SER A 245 6.77 -15.63 18.37
C SER A 245 6.67 -14.50 17.35
N GLU A 246 6.94 -14.79 16.08
CA GLU A 246 6.80 -13.82 14.98
C GLU A 246 5.33 -13.46 14.78
N LYS A 247 4.83 -12.56 15.62
CA LYS A 247 3.51 -11.94 15.47
C LYS A 247 3.75 -10.47 15.15
N PRO A 248 3.21 -9.95 14.03
CA PRO A 248 3.45 -8.58 13.59
C PRO A 248 2.80 -7.50 14.48
N GLY A 249 2.42 -7.79 15.74
CA GLY A 249 1.63 -6.89 16.56
C GLY A 249 2.42 -5.90 17.43
N PHE A 250 3.58 -6.30 17.97
CA PHE A 250 4.24 -5.48 19.01
C PHE A 250 4.83 -4.18 18.46
N LEU A 251 5.53 -4.21 17.32
CA LEU A 251 6.08 -3.00 16.72
C LEU A 251 4.97 -2.02 16.29
N PRO A 252 3.92 -2.42 15.53
CA PRO A 252 2.79 -1.53 15.24
C PRO A 252 2.11 -0.98 16.49
N MET A 253 1.93 -1.79 17.54
CA MET A 253 1.39 -1.30 18.82
C MET A 253 2.27 -0.18 19.39
N LEU A 254 3.60 -0.34 19.41
CA LEU A 254 4.53 0.71 19.85
C LEU A 254 4.42 1.97 18.98
N LEU A 255 4.27 1.81 17.66
CA LEU A 255 4.13 2.94 16.74
C LEU A 255 2.84 3.73 17.01
N PHE A 256 1.71 3.05 17.24
CA PHE A 256 0.44 3.71 17.57
C PHE A 256 0.45 4.32 18.97
N MET A 257 1.04 3.66 19.96
CA MET A 257 1.22 4.24 21.30
C MET A 257 2.10 5.50 21.24
N ALA A 258 3.18 5.47 20.45
CA ALA A 258 4.03 6.64 20.25
C ALA A 258 3.26 7.78 19.60
N ALA A 259 2.45 7.51 18.57
CA ALA A 259 1.58 8.51 17.95
C ALA A 259 0.61 9.13 18.97
N TYR A 260 0.01 8.33 19.86
CA TYR A 260 -0.89 8.83 20.89
C TYR A 260 -0.18 9.71 21.93
N ILE A 261 1.00 9.29 22.39
CA ILE A 261 1.84 10.07 23.34
C ILE A 261 2.29 11.40 22.71
N GLN A 262 2.57 11.39 21.42
CA GLN A 262 3.05 12.56 20.67
C GLN A 262 1.91 13.44 20.13
N SER A 263 0.65 13.07 20.33
CA SER A 263 -0.51 13.74 19.72
C SER A 263 -0.63 15.24 20.04
N GLY A 264 -0.09 15.71 21.16
CA GLY A 264 -0.06 17.13 21.53
C GLY A 264 1.03 17.97 20.84
N VAL A 265 1.94 17.33 20.10
CA VAL A 265 3.08 17.98 19.40
C VAL A 265 3.01 17.78 17.89
N ILE A 266 2.19 16.83 17.44
CA ILE A 266 1.94 16.53 16.03
C ILE A 266 1.01 17.58 15.43
N TYR A 267 1.44 18.20 14.33
CA TYR A 267 0.56 19.01 13.47
C TYR A 267 -0.22 18.06 12.56
N GLY A 268 -1.55 18.20 12.53
CA GLY A 268 -2.42 17.26 11.84
C GLY A 268 -3.25 17.90 10.73
N TYR A 269 -3.32 17.24 9.59
CA TYR A 269 -4.36 17.51 8.60
C TYR A 269 -5.43 16.43 8.71
N PHE A 270 -6.69 16.85 8.81
CA PHE A 270 -7.82 15.96 9.00
C PHE A 270 -8.87 16.28 7.94
N ALA A 271 -9.12 15.33 7.04
CA ALA A 271 -10.30 15.36 6.17
C ALA A 271 -11.35 14.44 6.80
N MET A 272 -12.37 15.08 7.37
CA MET A 272 -13.41 14.43 8.17
C MET A 272 -14.76 14.85 7.60
N ASP A 273 -15.45 13.90 6.99
CA ASP A 273 -16.82 14.08 6.48
C ASP A 273 -17.55 12.76 6.70
N ARG A 274 -17.88 12.54 7.97
CA ARG A 274 -18.54 11.33 8.49
C ARG A 274 -19.80 11.78 9.23
N GLU A 275 -20.94 11.23 8.87
CA GLU A 275 -22.22 11.54 9.53
C GLU A 275 -22.47 10.60 10.72
N LEU A 276 -21.95 9.37 10.65
CA LEU A 276 -22.15 8.33 11.66
C LEU A 276 -21.06 8.30 12.74
N PRO A 277 -21.35 7.84 13.98
CA PRO A 277 -20.33 7.53 14.96
C PRO A 277 -19.27 6.54 14.42
N ILE A 278 -18.04 6.63 14.91
CA ILE A 278 -16.96 5.67 14.55
C ILE A 278 -17.31 4.27 15.10
N LEU A 279 -17.80 4.23 16.33
CA LEU A 279 -18.24 3.02 17.03
C LEU A 279 -19.76 3.07 17.16
N ASP A 280 -20.44 2.74 16.07
CA ASP A 280 -21.91 2.65 16.06
C ASP A 280 -22.38 1.25 16.50
N GLU A 281 -23.49 1.20 17.24
CA GLU A 281 -24.16 -0.04 17.65
C GLU A 281 -25.02 -0.61 16.52
N GLU A 282 -25.54 0.26 15.63
CA GLU A 282 -26.37 -0.14 14.50
C GLU A 282 -25.46 -0.65 13.37
N ALA A 283 -25.51 -1.96 13.10
CA ALA A 283 -24.83 -2.53 11.95
C ALA A 283 -25.38 -1.85 10.68
N SER A 284 -24.48 -1.35 9.83
CA SER A 284 -24.82 -0.83 8.51
C SER A 284 -25.50 -1.93 7.70
N HIS A 285 -26.83 -1.98 7.77
CA HIS A 285 -27.67 -2.86 6.99
C HIS A 285 -27.90 -2.21 5.62
N GLU A 286 -26.91 -2.34 4.74
CA GLU A 286 -27.10 -2.19 3.29
C GLU A 286 -26.64 -3.45 2.55
#